data_AF-A0A368KW26-F1
#
_entry.id   AF-A0A368KW26-F1
#
_cell.length_a   1.000
_cell.length_b   1.000
_cell.length_c   1.000
_cell.angle_alpha   90.00
_cell.angle_beta   90.00
_cell.angle_gamma   90.00
#
_symmetry.space_group_name_H-M   'P 1'
#
loop_
_entity.id
_entity.type
_entity.pdbx_description
1 polymer ?
#
loop_
_entity_poly.entity_id
_entity_poly.type
_entity_poly.pdbx_seq_one_letter_code
_entity_poly.pdbx_strand_id
1 'polypeptide(L)'
;MYDPTIGQWLSEDPIEFDAEDTNLRRYVGNSPTNFIDPSGLEKYIEETNKDKSTTITVKENWTIILLYGHGASTKPHTFNFRDSQQAGGFIGCDAGATNKKVPEHWQIEGLMMVEKRHIHTGAGNPSGGPTHTRKYWIDEAVKGAIKKAKEWLKTYPDRCKKVEIIFVLAGGWDPTQPDYGTITVTNDGVTATSDNIILPDDE
;
A
#
# COMPACT_ATOMS: atom_id res chain seq x y z
N MET A 1 19.00 -25.89 -6.04
CA MET A 1 17.81 -25.93 -6.93
C MET A 1 16.87 -24.85 -6.43
N TYR A 2 16.50 -23.93 -7.32
CA TYR A 2 15.84 -22.65 -7.00
C TYR A 2 14.32 -22.86 -6.95
N ASP A 3 13.69 -22.44 -5.87
CA ASP A 3 12.24 -22.56 -5.76
C ASP A 3 11.61 -21.17 -5.91
N PRO A 4 11.16 -20.80 -7.13
CA PRO A 4 10.51 -19.52 -7.41
C PRO A 4 9.17 -19.37 -6.66
N THR A 5 8.74 -20.41 -5.94
CA THR A 5 7.48 -20.55 -5.21
C THR A 5 7.60 -20.23 -3.71
N ILE A 6 8.80 -20.27 -3.13
CA ILE A 6 9.07 -19.89 -1.72
C ILE A 6 10.03 -18.71 -1.57
N GLY A 7 10.56 -18.19 -2.69
CA GLY A 7 11.55 -17.10 -2.67
C GLY A 7 12.83 -17.49 -1.93
N GLN A 8 13.14 -18.79 -1.90
CA GLN A 8 14.20 -19.37 -1.08
C GLN A 8 14.87 -20.51 -1.86
N TRP A 9 16.16 -20.71 -1.56
CA TRP A 9 16.95 -21.80 -2.13
C TRP A 9 16.69 -23.09 -1.36
N LEU A 10 16.52 -24.21 -2.06
CA LEU A 10 16.19 -25.52 -1.46
C LEU A 10 17.39 -26.27 -0.83
N SER A 11 18.53 -25.60 -0.60
CA SER A 11 19.66 -26.16 0.15
C SER A 11 20.44 -25.04 0.85
N GLU A 12 21.00 -25.31 2.04
CA GLU A 12 21.87 -24.38 2.77
C GLU A 12 23.09 -23.94 1.94
N ASP A 13 23.44 -22.65 2.05
CA ASP A 13 24.56 -22.01 1.35
C ASP A 13 25.90 -22.52 1.92
N PRO A 14 26.83 -23.10 1.12
CA PRO A 14 28.13 -23.59 1.60
C PRO A 14 29.10 -22.48 2.05
N ILE A 15 28.78 -21.21 1.82
CA ILE A 15 29.53 -20.07 2.34
C ILE A 15 28.69 -19.48 3.45
N GLU A 16 28.87 -19.97 4.68
CA GLU A 16 28.12 -19.51 5.86
C GLU A 16 28.25 -17.98 6.10
N PHE A 17 29.05 -17.57 7.07
CA PHE A 17 28.98 -16.25 7.70
C PHE A 17 29.67 -15.10 6.94
N ASP A 18 29.95 -15.23 5.63
CA ASP A 18 30.80 -14.26 4.92
C ASP A 18 30.03 -13.07 4.31
N ALA A 19 28.71 -12.96 4.54
CA ALA A 19 27.86 -11.92 3.96
C ALA A 19 27.35 -10.84 4.93
N GLU A 20 27.75 -10.84 6.21
CA GLU A 20 27.42 -9.83 7.25
C GLU A 20 25.94 -9.35 7.36
N ASP A 21 24.96 -9.97 6.69
CA ASP A 21 23.57 -9.53 6.64
C ASP A 21 22.62 -10.62 7.18
N THR A 22 21.77 -10.24 8.14
CA THR A 22 20.97 -11.17 8.98
C THR A 22 19.53 -11.35 8.51
N ASN A 23 19.13 -10.85 7.34
CA ASN A 23 17.73 -10.89 6.90
C ASN A 23 17.51 -11.59 5.54
N LEU A 24 17.19 -12.88 5.61
CA LEU A 24 17.00 -13.81 4.50
C LEU A 24 15.68 -13.63 3.69
N ARG A 25 14.96 -12.50 3.83
CA ARG A 25 13.68 -12.24 3.13
C ARG A 25 13.63 -10.99 2.23
N ARG A 26 14.75 -10.29 1.99
CA ARG A 26 14.75 -8.99 1.29
C ARG A 26 14.80 -9.11 -0.24
N TYR A 27 13.84 -8.51 -0.94
CA TYR A 27 13.82 -8.35 -2.40
C TYR A 27 14.82 -7.27 -2.87
N VAL A 28 15.78 -7.68 -3.70
CA VAL A 28 16.75 -6.84 -4.48
C VAL A 28 17.45 -5.72 -3.71
N GLY A 29 17.78 -5.91 -2.43
CA GLY A 29 18.67 -4.99 -1.70
C GLY A 29 18.29 -3.49 -1.76
N ASN A 30 17.00 -3.17 -1.93
CA ASN A 30 16.50 -1.80 -2.16
C ASN A 30 17.06 -1.07 -3.41
N SER A 31 17.32 -1.77 -4.52
CA SER A 31 17.70 -1.14 -5.82
C SER A 31 16.85 -1.62 -7.02
N PRO A 32 15.56 -1.21 -7.11
CA PRO A 32 14.67 -1.62 -8.19
C PRO A 32 15.01 -1.01 -9.57
N THR A 33 15.93 -0.04 -9.65
CA THR A 33 16.33 0.59 -10.92
C THR A 33 17.38 -0.22 -11.69
N ASN A 34 18.07 -1.17 -11.04
CA ASN A 34 19.18 -1.94 -11.63
C ASN A 34 18.85 -3.42 -11.86
N PHE A 35 17.70 -3.91 -11.39
CA PHE A 35 17.29 -5.30 -11.55
C PHE A 35 15.82 -5.39 -11.95
N ILE A 36 15.56 -6.14 -13.02
CA ILE A 36 14.21 -6.47 -13.50
C ILE A 36 13.94 -7.89 -13.02
N ASP A 37 12.89 -8.10 -12.22
CA ASP A 37 12.36 -9.44 -11.93
C ASP A 37 11.55 -9.94 -13.14
N PRO A 38 12.01 -10.99 -13.85
CA PRO A 38 11.34 -11.51 -15.04
C PRO A 38 10.08 -12.36 -14.76
N SER A 39 9.64 -12.52 -13.50
CA SER A 39 8.55 -13.42 -13.12
C SER A 39 7.13 -12.88 -13.39
N GLY A 40 6.95 -11.56 -13.51
CA GLY A 40 5.67 -10.94 -13.91
C GLY A 40 4.54 -10.97 -12.88
N LEU A 41 4.83 -11.07 -11.58
CA LEU A 41 3.83 -11.15 -10.49
C LEU A 41 3.60 -9.82 -9.73
N GLU A 42 4.11 -8.70 -10.24
CA GLU A 42 3.95 -7.40 -9.58
C GLU A 42 2.55 -6.81 -9.82
N LYS A 43 1.73 -6.78 -8.76
CA LYS A 43 0.36 -6.22 -8.77
C LYS A 43 0.31 -4.72 -9.06
N TYR A 44 1.41 -4.02 -8.81
CA TYR A 44 1.61 -2.62 -9.09
C TYR A 44 3.07 -2.34 -9.39
N ILE A 45 3.33 -1.24 -10.10
CA ILE A 45 4.66 -0.65 -10.24
C ILE A 45 4.71 0.61 -9.40
N GLU A 46 5.75 0.75 -8.59
CA GLU A 46 6.08 1.97 -7.87
C GLU A 46 7.28 2.67 -8.52
N GLU A 47 7.09 3.95 -8.86
CA GLU A 47 8.17 4.80 -9.36
C GLU A 47 8.33 6.02 -8.44
N THR A 48 9.51 6.18 -7.84
CA THR A 48 9.86 7.42 -7.16
C THR A 48 10.33 8.46 -8.18
N ASN A 49 9.57 9.53 -8.32
CA ASN A 49 9.86 10.64 -9.22
C ASN A 49 11.06 11.45 -8.71
N LYS A 50 11.72 12.20 -9.62
CA LYS A 50 12.86 13.07 -9.26
C LYS A 50 12.55 14.08 -8.17
N ASP A 51 11.29 14.49 -8.04
CA ASP A 51 10.84 15.43 -7.03
C ASP A 51 10.50 14.77 -5.68
N LYS A 52 10.67 13.44 -5.57
CA LYS A 52 10.32 12.55 -4.46
C LYS A 52 8.84 12.23 -4.30
N SER A 53 7.97 12.68 -5.21
CA SER A 53 6.62 12.10 -5.30
C SER A 53 6.70 10.65 -5.82
N THR A 54 5.59 9.92 -5.71
CA THR A 54 5.51 8.51 -6.11
C THR A 54 4.43 8.38 -7.16
N THR A 55 4.71 7.63 -8.22
CA THR A 55 3.72 7.20 -9.20
C THR A 55 3.44 5.72 -8.98
N ILE A 56 2.19 5.38 -8.74
CA ILE A 56 1.71 4.00 -8.64
C ILE A 56 0.97 3.64 -9.92
N THR A 57 1.38 2.57 -10.59
CA THR A 57 0.59 1.97 -11.68
C THR A 57 0.03 0.65 -11.23
N VAL A 58 -1.31 0.55 -11.12
CA VAL A 58 -1.96 -0.71 -10.72
C VAL A 58 -2.10 -1.61 -11.96
N LYS A 59 -1.66 -2.88 -11.83
CA LYS A 59 -1.59 -3.85 -12.93
C LYS A 59 -2.71 -4.89 -12.87
N GLU A 60 -3.10 -5.27 -11.66
CA GLU A 60 -4.09 -6.31 -11.46
C GLU A 60 -5.48 -5.74 -11.15
N ASN A 61 -6.52 -6.48 -11.55
CA ASN A 61 -7.89 -6.21 -11.13
C ASN A 61 -8.09 -6.66 -9.69
N TRP A 62 -9.15 -6.15 -9.06
CA TRP A 62 -9.49 -6.43 -7.65
C TRP A 62 -8.36 -6.04 -6.69
N THR A 63 -7.67 -4.95 -7.03
CA THR A 63 -6.52 -4.44 -6.28
C THR A 63 -6.79 -3.01 -5.83
N ILE A 64 -6.59 -2.77 -4.54
CA ILE A 64 -6.66 -1.45 -3.92
C ILE A 64 -5.27 -1.09 -3.40
N ILE A 65 -4.77 0.09 -3.76
CA ILE A 65 -3.50 0.60 -3.22
C ILE A 65 -3.75 1.69 -2.19
N LEU A 66 -3.28 1.47 -0.97
CA LEU A 66 -3.19 2.48 0.08
C LEU A 66 -1.74 2.96 0.19
N LEU A 67 -1.44 4.03 -0.54
CA LEU A 67 -0.14 4.69 -0.47
C LEU A 67 -0.07 5.46 0.86
N TYR A 68 1.03 5.36 1.61
CA TYR A 68 1.19 6.07 2.87
C TYR A 68 2.58 6.68 3.00
N GLY A 69 2.72 7.73 3.81
CA GLY A 69 4.02 8.31 4.14
C GLY A 69 4.09 9.82 3.92
N HIS A 70 5.23 10.28 3.41
CA HIS A 70 5.46 11.71 3.17
C HIS A 70 4.69 12.20 1.95
N GLY A 71 4.05 13.36 2.09
CA GLY A 71 3.35 14.04 1.01
C GLY A 71 3.54 15.54 1.11
N ALA A 72 3.34 16.23 -0.01
CA ALA A 72 3.38 17.67 -0.09
C ALA A 72 2.37 18.15 -1.13
N SER A 73 1.62 19.21 -0.80
CA SER A 73 0.65 19.81 -1.72
C SER A 73 1.25 20.27 -3.05
N THR A 74 2.53 20.63 -3.07
CA THR A 74 3.27 21.06 -4.27
C THR A 74 3.73 19.89 -5.15
N LYS A 75 3.74 18.66 -4.62
CA LYS A 75 4.27 17.45 -5.28
C LYS A 75 3.37 16.24 -4.98
N PRO A 76 2.12 16.26 -5.47
CA PRO A 76 1.19 15.18 -5.20
C PRO A 76 1.66 13.87 -5.86
N HIS A 77 1.39 12.75 -5.20
CA HIS A 77 1.58 11.43 -5.79
C HIS A 77 0.58 11.21 -6.93
N THR A 78 0.87 10.24 -7.78
CA THR A 78 0.05 9.92 -8.96
C THR A 78 -0.37 8.46 -8.93
N PHE A 79 -1.62 8.19 -9.30
CA PHE A 79 -2.13 6.85 -9.50
C PHE A 79 -2.54 6.67 -10.96
N ASN A 80 -2.01 5.64 -11.59
CA ASN A 80 -2.36 5.19 -12.93
C ASN A 80 -3.17 3.91 -12.82
N PHE A 81 -4.49 4.06 -12.89
CA PHE A 81 -5.42 2.94 -12.96
C PHE A 81 -5.71 2.61 -14.43
N ARG A 82 -5.85 1.31 -14.73
CA ARG A 82 -6.10 0.78 -16.07
C ARG A 82 -7.50 0.22 -16.21
N ASP A 83 -8.10 -0.18 -15.09
CA ASP A 83 -9.34 -0.93 -15.08
C ASP A 83 -10.29 -0.45 -13.97
N SER A 84 -11.59 -0.65 -14.18
CA SER A 84 -12.64 -0.26 -13.22
C SER A 84 -12.62 -1.06 -11.90
N GLN A 85 -11.87 -2.15 -11.84
CA GLN A 85 -11.71 -3.02 -10.66
C GLN A 85 -10.45 -2.66 -9.84
N GLN A 86 -9.97 -1.43 -10.00
CA GLN A 86 -8.83 -0.91 -9.26
C GLN A 86 -9.26 0.30 -8.44
N ALA A 87 -8.56 0.59 -7.36
CA ALA A 87 -8.80 1.80 -6.59
C ALA A 87 -7.56 2.16 -5.78
N GLY A 88 -7.54 3.36 -5.25
CA GLY A 88 -6.48 3.71 -4.33
C GLY A 88 -6.55 5.13 -3.84
N GLY A 89 -5.64 5.43 -2.93
CA GLY A 89 -5.48 6.75 -2.38
C GLY A 89 -4.30 6.83 -1.45
N PHE A 90 -4.04 8.04 -0.99
CA PHE A 90 -2.85 8.41 -0.26
C PHE A 90 -3.17 8.89 1.16
N ILE A 91 -2.32 8.48 2.10
CA ILE A 91 -2.42 8.76 3.53
C ILE A 91 -1.11 9.43 3.98
N GLY A 92 -1.14 10.75 4.17
CA GLY A 92 0.03 11.51 4.56
C GLY A 92 -0.22 13.01 4.61
N CYS A 93 0.83 13.80 4.85
CA CYS A 93 0.73 15.26 4.83
C CYS A 93 0.17 15.75 3.49
N ASP A 94 -0.77 16.70 3.54
CA ASP A 94 -1.40 17.29 2.36
C ASP A 94 -2.06 16.28 1.41
N ALA A 95 -2.54 15.15 1.95
CA ALA A 95 -3.04 14.04 1.16
C ALA A 95 -4.16 14.40 0.17
N GLY A 96 -4.95 15.45 0.46
CA GLY A 96 -5.96 15.94 -0.46
C GLY A 96 -5.43 16.39 -1.81
N ALA A 97 -4.18 16.85 -1.91
CA ALA A 97 -3.56 17.22 -3.18
C ALA A 97 -3.36 16.03 -4.12
N THR A 98 -3.12 14.84 -3.55
CA THR A 98 -3.09 13.57 -4.26
C THR A 98 -4.50 13.04 -4.49
N ASN A 99 -5.30 12.91 -3.43
CA ASN A 99 -6.58 12.19 -3.48
C ASN A 99 -7.62 12.86 -4.38
N LYS A 100 -7.65 14.20 -4.45
CA LYS A 100 -8.53 14.92 -5.39
C LYS A 100 -8.22 14.64 -6.87
N LYS A 101 -7.01 14.21 -7.19
CA LYS A 101 -6.62 13.88 -8.56
C LYS A 101 -6.99 12.45 -8.94
N VAL A 102 -7.33 11.60 -7.97
CA VAL A 102 -7.89 10.27 -8.25
C VAL A 102 -9.34 10.45 -8.73
N PRO A 103 -9.71 9.93 -9.92
CA PRO A 103 -11.10 9.95 -10.39
C PRO A 103 -12.08 9.27 -9.41
N GLU A 104 -13.29 9.80 -9.26
CA GLU A 104 -14.27 9.40 -8.24
C GLU A 104 -14.52 7.88 -8.17
N HIS A 105 -14.67 7.20 -9.31
CA HIS A 105 -14.91 5.76 -9.34
C HIS A 105 -13.74 4.92 -8.80
N TRP A 106 -12.52 5.47 -8.75
CA TRP A 106 -11.31 4.84 -8.20
C TRP A 106 -10.93 5.36 -6.80
N GLN A 107 -11.63 6.35 -6.26
CA GLN A 107 -11.37 6.87 -4.92
C GLN A 107 -11.77 5.87 -3.83
N ILE A 108 -11.16 6.02 -2.66
CA ILE A 108 -11.55 5.32 -1.43
C ILE A 108 -12.31 6.29 -0.55
N GLU A 109 -13.51 5.90 -0.14
CA GLU A 109 -14.34 6.68 0.78
C GLU A 109 -13.62 6.89 2.12
N GLY A 110 -13.83 8.04 2.76
CA GLY A 110 -13.23 8.35 4.06
C GLY A 110 -11.81 8.91 3.99
N LEU A 111 -11.17 8.93 2.82
CA LEU A 111 -9.85 9.56 2.67
C LEU A 111 -9.92 11.10 2.67
N MET A 112 -8.81 11.71 3.13
CA MET A 112 -8.67 13.16 3.16
C MET A 112 -8.65 13.74 1.74
N MET A 113 -9.61 14.61 1.44
CA MET A 113 -9.70 15.33 0.17
C MET A 113 -9.21 16.79 0.24
N VAL A 114 -8.84 17.29 1.43
CA VAL A 114 -8.41 18.70 1.61
C VAL A 114 -6.89 18.83 1.48
N GLU A 115 -6.41 19.79 0.68
CA GLU A 115 -5.01 19.92 0.23
C GLU A 115 -4.06 20.51 1.28
N LYS A 116 -4.59 21.18 2.31
CA LYS A 116 -3.79 21.90 3.31
C LYS A 116 -4.16 21.46 4.72
N ARG A 117 -3.89 20.19 5.01
CA ARG A 117 -4.07 19.64 6.36
C ARG A 117 -2.88 18.76 6.68
N HIS A 118 -2.19 19.13 7.75
CA HIS A 118 -1.07 18.36 8.26
C HIS A 118 -1.62 17.18 9.05
N ILE A 119 -1.45 15.98 8.49
CA ILE A 119 -1.48 14.75 9.28
C ILE A 119 -0.14 14.67 9.98
N HIS A 120 -0.13 14.61 11.31
CA HIS A 120 1.11 14.43 12.04
C HIS A 120 1.62 13.01 11.79
N THR A 121 2.74 12.93 11.09
CA THR A 121 3.42 11.67 10.77
C THR A 121 4.60 11.39 11.72
N GLY A 122 4.90 12.27 12.69
CA GLY A 122 6.00 12.10 13.65
C GLY A 122 5.61 11.44 14.98
N ALA A 123 6.61 11.08 15.77
CA ALA A 123 6.43 10.63 17.16
C ALA A 123 6.17 11.85 18.06
N GLY A 124 4.90 12.18 18.26
CA GLY A 124 4.47 13.27 19.12
C GLY A 124 2.95 13.34 19.18
N ASN A 125 2.39 13.75 20.33
CA ASN A 125 0.96 13.98 20.46
C ASN A 125 0.59 15.21 19.61
N PRO A 126 -0.18 15.07 18.52
CA PRO A 126 -0.51 16.23 17.70
C PRO A 126 -1.46 17.15 18.46
N SER A 127 -1.09 18.42 18.58
CA SER A 127 -2.03 19.48 18.88
C SER A 127 -3.08 19.51 17.76
N GLY A 128 -4.30 19.02 18.01
CA GLY A 128 -5.36 18.99 16.99
C GLY A 128 -6.40 17.87 17.10
N GLY A 129 -6.23 16.90 18.02
CA GLY A 129 -7.20 15.82 18.20
C GLY A 129 -7.05 14.66 17.21
N PRO A 130 -7.96 13.66 17.23
CA PRO A 130 -7.76 12.35 16.61
C PRO A 130 -7.52 12.40 15.10
N THR A 131 -8.17 13.36 14.41
CA THR A 131 -8.09 13.59 12.97
C THR A 131 -6.75 14.16 12.48
N HIS A 132 -5.79 14.39 13.39
CA HIS A 132 -4.42 14.80 13.07
C HIS A 132 -3.41 13.66 13.23
N THR A 133 -3.86 12.45 13.58
CA THR A 133 -2.97 11.29 13.75
C THR A 133 -2.91 10.45 12.48
N ARG A 134 -1.74 9.90 12.17
CA ARG A 134 -1.60 8.90 11.11
C ARG A 134 -2.51 7.70 11.34
N LYS A 135 -2.56 7.19 12.58
CA LYS A 135 -3.38 6.03 12.95
C LYS A 135 -4.84 6.21 12.53
N TYR A 136 -5.45 7.36 12.86
CA TYR A 136 -6.83 7.65 12.47
C TYR A 136 -7.04 7.53 10.96
N TRP A 137 -6.15 8.12 10.15
CA TRP A 137 -6.29 8.09 8.69
C TRP A 137 -5.98 6.73 8.07
N ILE A 138 -5.11 5.93 8.68
CA ILE A 138 -4.94 4.52 8.31
C ILE A 138 -6.23 3.75 8.59
N ASP A 139 -6.83 3.90 9.78
CA ASP A 139 -8.06 3.20 10.16
C ASP A 139 -9.23 3.59 9.23
N GLU A 140 -9.39 4.87 8.90
CA GLU A 140 -10.42 5.33 7.95
C GLU A 140 -10.17 4.82 6.52
N ALA A 141 -8.90 4.79 6.08
CA ALA A 141 -8.54 4.22 4.78
C ALA A 141 -8.85 2.73 4.69
N VAL A 142 -8.56 1.98 5.75
CA VAL A 142 -8.85 0.53 5.85
C VAL A 142 -10.34 0.30 5.75
N LYS A 143 -11.15 1.04 6.52
CA LYS A 143 -12.63 0.92 6.47
C LYS A 143 -13.17 1.19 5.08
N GLY A 144 -12.77 2.29 4.45
CA GLY A 144 -13.21 2.65 3.10
C GLY A 144 -12.78 1.62 2.04
N ALA A 145 -11.55 1.10 2.16
CA ALA A 145 -11.03 0.10 1.23
C ALA A 145 -11.76 -1.24 1.38
N ILE A 146 -12.01 -1.70 2.61
CA ILE A 146 -12.79 -2.92 2.88
C ILE A 146 -14.23 -2.77 2.38
N LYS A 147 -14.87 -1.61 2.60
CA LYS A 147 -16.21 -1.34 2.09
C LYS A 147 -16.28 -1.48 0.57
N LYS A 148 -15.36 -0.82 -0.15
CA LYS A 148 -15.27 -0.93 -1.62
C LYS A 148 -14.98 -2.37 -2.07
N ALA A 149 -14.11 -3.10 -1.37
CA ALA A 149 -13.82 -4.50 -1.67
C ALA A 149 -15.06 -5.40 -1.52
N LYS A 150 -15.82 -5.23 -0.42
CA LYS A 150 -17.09 -5.95 -0.18
C LYS A 150 -18.13 -5.62 -1.26
N GLU A 151 -18.21 -4.38 -1.72
CA GLU A 151 -19.08 -3.98 -2.82
C GLU A 151 -18.71 -4.67 -4.14
N TRP A 152 -17.42 -4.80 -4.46
CA TRP A 152 -16.96 -5.53 -5.64
C TRP A 152 -17.28 -7.02 -5.58
N LEU A 153 -17.06 -7.67 -4.43
CA LEU A 153 -17.41 -9.07 -4.20
C LEU A 153 -18.92 -9.31 -4.42
N LYS A 154 -19.76 -8.41 -3.91
CA LYS A 154 -21.22 -8.46 -4.07
C LYS A 154 -21.68 -8.20 -5.50
N THR A 155 -21.06 -7.23 -6.17
CA THR A 155 -21.46 -6.80 -7.52
C THR A 155 -21.02 -7.81 -8.59
N TYR A 156 -19.91 -8.51 -8.35
CA TYR A 156 -19.32 -9.43 -9.32
C TYR A 156 -19.10 -10.82 -8.72
N PRO A 157 -20.14 -11.50 -8.22
CA PRO A 157 -19.99 -12.75 -7.46
C PRO A 157 -19.33 -13.86 -8.28
N ASP A 158 -19.46 -13.85 -9.61
CA ASP A 158 -18.86 -14.86 -10.49
C ASP A 158 -17.42 -14.56 -10.89
N ARG A 159 -16.97 -13.30 -10.76
CA ARG A 159 -15.65 -12.83 -11.25
C ARG A 159 -14.70 -12.38 -10.14
N CYS A 160 -15.24 -11.83 -9.06
CA CYS A 160 -14.49 -11.36 -7.90
C CYS A 160 -14.66 -12.36 -6.77
N LYS A 161 -13.59 -13.09 -6.45
CA LYS A 161 -13.56 -14.01 -5.30
C LYS A 161 -12.70 -13.48 -4.15
N LYS A 162 -11.78 -12.56 -4.47
CA LYS A 162 -10.79 -12.00 -3.56
C LYS A 162 -10.46 -10.59 -4.03
N VAL A 163 -10.33 -9.66 -3.09
CA VAL A 163 -9.77 -8.32 -3.31
C VAL A 163 -8.56 -8.17 -2.40
N GLU A 164 -7.48 -7.58 -2.91
CA GLU A 164 -6.27 -7.32 -2.14
C GLU A 164 -6.07 -5.81 -1.97
N ILE A 165 -5.93 -5.40 -0.71
CA ILE A 165 -5.64 -4.03 -0.32
C ILE A 165 -4.18 -4.01 0.12
N ILE A 166 -3.34 -3.31 -0.63
CA ILE A 166 -1.89 -3.34 -0.48
C ILE A 166 -1.41 -1.99 -0.01
N PHE A 167 -0.63 -1.98 1.08
CA PHE A 167 0.01 -0.78 1.56
C PHE A 167 1.35 -0.57 0.89
N VAL A 168 1.59 0.66 0.44
CA VAL A 168 2.84 1.02 -0.26
C VAL A 168 3.41 2.27 0.41
N LEU A 169 4.69 2.23 0.77
CA LEU A 169 5.36 3.37 1.37
C LEU A 169 5.80 4.37 0.29
N ALA A 170 5.37 5.62 0.40
CA ALA A 170 5.73 6.67 -0.54
C ALA A 170 7.19 7.13 -0.38
N GLY A 171 7.89 7.27 -1.51
CA GLY A 171 9.24 7.83 -1.58
C GLY A 171 10.37 6.84 -1.29
N GLY A 172 10.08 5.54 -1.33
CA GLY A 172 11.05 4.46 -1.08
C GLY A 172 11.14 4.04 0.39
N TRP A 173 11.97 3.02 0.63
CA TRP A 173 12.10 2.38 1.94
C TRP A 173 12.64 3.34 3.03
N ASP A 174 11.87 3.47 4.11
CA ASP A 174 12.27 4.15 5.35
C ASP A 174 12.04 3.17 6.52
N PRO A 175 13.11 2.68 7.18
CA PRO A 175 13.00 1.68 8.25
C PRO A 175 12.24 2.18 9.48
N THR A 176 12.03 3.49 9.59
CA THR A 176 11.29 4.08 10.72
C THR A 176 9.78 4.01 10.52
N GLN A 177 9.32 3.65 9.31
CA GLN A 177 7.90 3.49 9.01
C GLN A 177 7.45 2.05 9.27
N PRO A 178 6.28 1.86 9.91
CA PRO A 178 5.74 0.52 10.11
C PRO A 178 5.32 -0.09 8.78
N ASP A 179 5.64 -1.37 8.59
CA ASP A 179 5.08 -2.15 7.49
C ASP A 179 3.63 -2.55 7.82
N TYR A 180 2.70 -2.07 7.01
CA TYR A 180 1.28 -2.40 7.12
C TYR A 180 0.92 -3.66 6.32
N GLY A 181 1.78 -4.15 5.41
CA GLY A 181 1.53 -5.37 4.67
C GLY A 181 0.30 -5.32 3.75
N THR A 182 -0.47 -6.40 3.72
CA THR A 182 -1.63 -6.57 2.83
C THR A 182 -2.87 -7.01 3.63
N ILE A 183 -4.03 -6.50 3.25
CA ILE A 183 -5.34 -7.01 3.69
C ILE A 183 -5.97 -7.79 2.53
N THR A 184 -6.45 -8.99 2.83
CA THR A 184 -7.23 -9.82 1.91
C THR A 184 -8.70 -9.80 2.31
N VAL A 185 -9.58 -9.45 1.37
CA VAL A 185 -11.03 -9.44 1.57
C VAL A 185 -11.65 -10.51 0.67
N THR A 186 -12.44 -11.39 1.28
CA THR A 186 -13.19 -12.46 0.60
C THR A 186 -14.64 -12.48 1.09
N ASN A 187 -15.48 -13.33 0.51
CA ASN A 187 -16.83 -13.56 1.04
C ASN A 187 -16.83 -14.24 2.42
N ASP A 188 -15.75 -14.93 2.78
CA ASP A 188 -15.64 -15.70 4.03
C ASP A 188 -15.03 -14.89 5.17
N GLY A 189 -14.51 -13.69 4.89
CA GLY A 189 -13.94 -12.81 5.90
C GLY A 189 -12.82 -11.90 5.39
N VAL A 190 -12.22 -11.18 6.33
CA VAL A 190 -11.12 -10.25 6.12
C VAL A 190 -9.90 -10.68 6.94
N THR A 191 -8.73 -10.71 6.33
CA THR A 191 -7.46 -11.03 7.01
C THR A 191 -6.39 -10.01 6.69
N ALA A 192 -5.47 -9.77 7.63
CA ALA A 192 -4.32 -8.88 7.44
C ALA A 192 -3.01 -9.65 7.69
N THR A 193 -1.95 -9.29 6.98
CA THR A 193 -0.61 -9.90 7.15
C THR A 193 0.25 -9.19 8.20
N SER A 194 -0.20 -8.04 8.72
CA SER A 194 0.54 -7.21 9.67
C SER A 194 -0.33 -6.88 10.88
N ASP A 195 0.25 -7.00 12.07
CA ASP A 195 -0.37 -6.62 13.34
C ASP A 195 -0.45 -5.09 13.52
N ASN A 196 0.18 -4.32 12.63
CA ASN A 196 0.06 -2.85 12.60
C ASN A 196 -1.30 -2.37 12.07
N ILE A 197 -2.11 -3.29 11.52
CA ILE A 197 -3.45 -3.01 11.02
C ILE A 197 -4.48 -3.49 12.04
N ILE A 198 -5.40 -2.60 12.39
CA ILE A 198 -6.60 -2.97 13.14
C ILE A 198 -7.74 -3.11 12.13
N LEU A 199 -8.25 -4.32 11.96
CA LEU A 199 -9.43 -4.55 11.15
C LEU A 199 -10.66 -4.00 11.90
N PRO A 200 -11.61 -3.34 11.21
CA PRO A 200 -12.86 -2.95 11.83
C PRO A 200 -13.62 -4.20 12.28
N ASP A 201 -14.30 -4.10 13.43
CA ASP A 201 -15.23 -5.15 13.87
C ASP A 201 -16.26 -5.41 12.76
N ASP A 202 -16.60 -6.67 12.51
CA ASP A 202 -17.58 -7.04 11.49
C ASP A 202 -18.94 -6.38 11.80
N GLU A 203 -19.34 -5.39 10.99
CA GLU A 203 -20.71 -4.85 10.97
C GLU A 203 -21.72 -5.84 10.37
#